data_AF-A0A1W6AHK5-F1
#
_entry.id   AF-A0A1W6AHK5-F1
#
_cell.length_a   1.000
_cell.length_b   1.000
_cell.length_c   1.000
_cell.angle_alpha   90.00
_cell.angle_beta   90.00
_cell.angle_gamma   90.00
#
_symmetry.space_group_name_H-M   'P 1'
#
loop_
_entity.id
_entity.type
_entity.pdbx_description
1 polymer ?
#
loop_
_entity_poly.entity_id
_entity_poly.type
_entity_poly.pdbx_seq_one_letter_code
_entity_poly.pdbx_strand_id
1 'polypeptide(L)'
;MKVASISKTEAAVGGWYKVTAGGPDCKARVYTDRTEYEQTHKTVNAKIETSGKCSKLYYDMGLPYSGLNSAFHDMTSGYFSSSTPIKSLNIHDTWHGTKEYTFVHVQLFKNAAHTELAGELFSADLILHPR
;
A
#
# COMPACT_ATOMS: atom_id res chain seq x y z
N MET A 1 -22.77 -2.36 -31.36
CA MET A 1 -21.38 -2.33 -30.88
C MET A 1 -21.41 -2.28 -29.37
N LYS A 2 -20.99 -3.35 -28.69
CA LYS A 2 -21.02 -3.45 -27.22
C LYS A 2 -19.83 -2.63 -26.69
N VAL A 3 -20.10 -1.45 -26.14
CA VAL A 3 -19.08 -0.69 -25.41
C VAL A 3 -18.79 -1.50 -24.16
N ALA A 4 -17.62 -2.13 -24.09
CA ALA A 4 -17.12 -2.68 -22.85
C ALA A 4 -16.93 -1.51 -21.89
N SER A 5 -17.85 -1.36 -20.95
CA SER A 5 -17.66 -0.52 -19.78
C SER A 5 -16.49 -1.11 -19.00
N ILE A 6 -15.29 -0.60 -19.26
CA ILE A 6 -14.17 -0.75 -18.34
C ILE A 6 -14.67 -0.14 -17.03
N SER A 7 -15.02 -0.98 -16.07
CA SER A 7 -15.33 -0.51 -14.73
C SER A 7 -14.11 0.26 -14.28
N LYS A 8 -14.28 1.57 -14.11
CA LYS A 8 -13.28 2.41 -13.46
C LYS A 8 -13.31 1.97 -12.02
N THR A 9 -12.59 0.89 -11.69
CA THR A 9 -12.40 0.49 -10.30
C THR A 9 -11.81 1.70 -9.61
N GLU A 10 -12.53 2.23 -8.63
CA GLU A 10 -12.10 3.41 -7.90
C GLU A 10 -10.79 3.07 -7.22
N ALA A 11 -9.71 3.67 -7.71
CA ALA A 11 -8.43 3.60 -7.04
C ALA A 11 -8.60 4.14 -5.62
N ALA A 12 -8.18 3.36 -4.63
CA ALA A 12 -8.25 3.75 -3.25
C ALA A 12 -6.98 4.53 -2.91
N VAL A 13 -7.13 5.84 -2.76
CA VAL A 13 -6.01 6.71 -2.43
C VAL A 13 -6.07 7.01 -0.94
N GLY A 14 -5.08 6.55 -0.18
CA GLY A 14 -4.91 6.93 1.22
C GLY A 14 -4.68 8.44 1.37
N GLY A 15 -4.86 8.94 2.59
CA GLY A 15 -4.59 10.35 2.91
C GLY A 15 -3.14 10.76 2.64
N TRP A 16 -2.89 12.07 2.54
CA TRP A 16 -1.53 12.60 2.56
C TRP A 16 -1.03 12.70 4.00
N TYR A 17 0.01 11.96 4.34
CA TYR A 17 0.66 11.96 5.65
C TYR A 17 1.91 12.83 5.62
N LYS A 18 2.15 13.61 6.68
CA LYS A 18 3.39 14.38 6.82
C LYS A 18 4.54 13.44 7.15
N VAL A 19 5.63 13.51 6.39
CA VAL A 19 6.86 12.74 6.62
C VAL A 19 7.93 13.71 7.13
N THR A 20 7.89 14.00 8.43
CA THR A 20 8.74 15.04 9.05
C THR A 20 10.23 14.80 8.85
N ALA A 21 10.63 13.54 8.77
CA ALA A 21 11.98 13.09 8.47
C ALA A 21 12.41 13.32 7.01
N GLY A 22 11.46 13.44 6.08
CA GLY A 22 11.73 13.66 4.66
C GLY A 22 11.91 15.13 4.27
N GLY A 23 11.56 16.07 5.16
CA GLY A 23 11.64 17.50 4.93
C GLY A 23 10.45 18.26 5.49
N PRO A 24 10.52 19.60 5.60
CA PRO A 24 9.49 20.41 6.27
C PRO A 24 8.11 20.33 5.58
N ASP A 25 8.09 20.21 4.25
CA ASP A 25 6.88 20.14 3.42
C ASP A 25 6.63 18.74 2.83
N CYS A 26 7.42 17.74 3.23
CA CYS A 26 7.33 16.40 2.68
C CYS A 26 6.03 15.71 3.14
N LYS A 27 5.24 15.27 2.16
CA LYS A 27 4.06 14.42 2.39
C LYS A 27 4.19 13.15 1.56
N ALA A 28 3.61 12.06 2.04
CA ALA A 28 3.51 10.82 1.28
C ALA A 28 2.13 10.19 1.44
N ARG A 29 1.75 9.34 0.48
CA ARG A 29 0.50 8.56 0.52
C ARG A 29 0.70 7.21 -0.14
N VAL A 30 -0.16 6.26 0.18
CA VAL A 30 -0.24 4.96 -0.49
C VAL A 30 -1.45 4.94 -1.41
N TYR A 31 -1.22 4.53 -2.64
CA TYR A 31 -2.23 4.22 -3.63
C TYR A 31 -2.38 2.71 -3.72
N THR A 32 -3.61 2.21 -3.79
CA THR A 32 -3.92 0.87 -4.27
C THR A 32 -4.77 0.95 -5.53
N ASP A 33 -4.67 -0.06 -6.39
CA ASP A 33 -5.43 -0.10 -7.62
C ASP A 33 -6.94 -0.22 -7.41
N ARG A 34 -7.37 -0.73 -6.25
CA ARG A 34 -8.78 -1.02 -5.91
C ARG A 34 -9.01 -0.97 -4.40
N THR A 35 -10.28 -0.94 -4.01
CA THR A 35 -10.76 -1.17 -2.62
C THR A 35 -11.33 -2.58 -2.40
N GLU A 36 -11.64 -3.33 -3.46
CA GLU A 36 -12.27 -4.66 -3.33
C GLU A 36 -11.64 -5.66 -4.33
N TYR A 37 -11.33 -6.86 -3.83
CA TYR A 37 -10.59 -7.89 -4.54
C TYR A 37 -11.34 -9.24 -4.49
N GLU A 38 -12.04 -9.54 -5.58
CA GLU A 38 -12.64 -10.87 -5.84
C GLU A 38 -11.58 -12.00 -5.89
N GLN A 39 -12.04 -13.25 -5.80
CA GLN A 39 -11.23 -14.49 -5.89
C GLN A 39 -10.25 -14.56 -7.07
N THR A 40 -10.61 -13.94 -8.19
CA THR A 40 -9.81 -13.92 -9.41
C THR A 40 -8.60 -12.99 -9.29
N HIS A 41 -8.63 -12.01 -8.37
CA HIS A 41 -7.53 -11.09 -8.13
C HIS A 41 -6.51 -11.74 -7.19
N LYS A 42 -5.31 -11.97 -7.73
CA LYS A 42 -4.22 -12.62 -6.99
C LYS A 42 -3.29 -11.64 -6.29
N THR A 43 -3.35 -10.36 -6.65
CA THR A 43 -2.47 -9.34 -6.12
C THR A 43 -3.21 -8.04 -5.82
N VAL A 44 -2.71 -7.31 -4.82
CA VAL A 44 -2.97 -5.88 -4.61
C VAL A 44 -1.83 -5.11 -5.28
N ASN A 45 -2.14 -4.20 -6.19
CA ASN A 45 -1.11 -3.35 -6.79
C ASN A 45 -1.04 -2.02 -6.03
N ALA A 46 0.11 -1.76 -5.40
CA ALA A 46 0.33 -0.59 -4.57
C ALA A 46 1.51 0.26 -5.05
N LYS A 47 1.46 1.56 -4.76
CA LYS A 47 2.60 2.48 -4.92
C LYS A 47 2.59 3.54 -3.83
N ILE A 48 3.78 4.08 -3.53
CA ILE A 48 3.94 5.25 -2.66
C ILE A 48 4.20 6.46 -3.54
N GLU A 49 3.53 7.58 -3.25
CA GLU A 49 3.77 8.87 -3.90
C GLU A 49 4.15 9.90 -2.84
N THR A 50 5.08 10.80 -3.17
CA THR A 50 5.38 11.98 -2.35
C THR A 50 4.89 13.28 -2.99
N SER A 51 4.71 14.29 -2.14
CA SER A 51 4.42 15.67 -2.52
C SER A 51 5.29 16.61 -1.68
N GLY A 52 5.72 17.72 -2.29
CA GLY A 52 6.69 18.64 -1.69
C GLY A 52 8.14 18.19 -1.89
N LYS A 53 9.07 18.79 -1.14
CA LYS A 53 10.48 18.42 -1.16
C LYS A 53 10.73 17.30 -0.16
N CYS A 54 10.86 16.09 -0.67
CA CYS A 54 11.22 14.91 0.10
C CYS A 54 12.66 14.49 -0.21
N SER A 55 13.43 14.15 0.83
CA SER A 55 14.67 13.40 0.68
C SER A 55 14.38 11.99 0.16
N LYS A 56 15.43 11.26 -0.23
CA LYS A 56 15.30 9.81 -0.44
C LYS A 56 14.75 9.17 0.83
N LEU A 57 13.78 8.28 0.67
CA LEU A 57 13.15 7.50 1.73
C LEU A 57 13.30 6.02 1.40
N TYR A 58 13.47 5.23 2.44
CA TYR A 58 13.43 3.77 2.41
C TYR A 58 12.07 3.30 2.91
N TYR A 59 11.62 2.12 2.51
CA TYR A 59 10.29 1.65 2.91
C TYR A 59 10.25 0.14 3.12
N ASP A 60 9.38 -0.25 4.05
CA ASP A 60 8.78 -1.58 4.15
C ASP A 60 7.29 -1.45 3.89
N MET A 61 6.79 -2.16 2.88
CA MET A 61 5.39 -2.16 2.45
C MET A 61 4.83 -3.56 2.64
N GLY A 62 3.72 -3.69 3.36
CA GLY A 62 3.06 -4.96 3.61
C GLY A 62 1.56 -4.91 3.35
N LEU A 63 1.01 -6.05 2.96
CA LEU A 63 -0.42 -6.34 2.99
C LEU A 63 -0.70 -7.19 4.25
N PRO A 64 -1.12 -6.60 5.38
CA PRO A 64 -1.42 -7.32 6.59
C PRO A 64 -2.55 -8.33 6.38
N TYR A 65 -2.47 -9.42 7.11
CA TYR A 65 -3.51 -10.43 7.18
C TYR A 65 -4.60 -9.98 8.16
N SER A 66 -5.82 -9.77 7.69
CA SER A 66 -6.96 -9.32 8.49
C SER A 66 -6.67 -8.05 9.29
N GLY A 67 -5.89 -7.13 8.71
CA GLY A 67 -5.44 -5.89 9.38
C GLY A 67 -4.45 -6.10 10.53
N LEU A 68 -3.94 -7.31 10.74
CA LEU A 68 -2.98 -7.61 11.80
C LEU A 68 -1.56 -7.25 11.37
N ASN A 69 -0.93 -6.29 12.04
CA ASN A 69 0.47 -5.92 11.76
C ASN A 69 1.51 -7.01 12.12
N SER A 70 1.09 -8.15 12.66
CA SER A 70 1.95 -9.29 13.02
C SER A 70 1.93 -10.44 12.01
N ALA A 71 1.04 -10.39 11.02
CA ALA A 71 0.91 -11.40 9.97
C ALA A 71 0.63 -10.69 8.66
N PHE A 72 1.29 -11.09 7.58
CA PHE A 72 1.14 -10.45 6.28
C PHE A 72 0.84 -11.50 5.23
N HIS A 73 -0.01 -11.14 4.28
CA HIS A 73 -0.08 -11.87 3.02
C HIS A 73 1.24 -11.73 2.28
N ASP A 74 1.74 -10.52 2.09
CA ASP A 74 3.01 -10.32 1.41
C ASP A 74 3.68 -9.02 1.86
N MET A 75 4.99 -8.94 1.64
CA MET A 75 5.81 -7.79 2.01
C MET A 75 6.86 -7.51 0.93
N THR A 76 7.16 -6.23 0.74
CA THR A 76 8.23 -5.78 -0.15
C THR A 76 8.88 -4.54 0.41
N SER A 77 10.17 -4.35 0.10
CA SER A 77 10.95 -3.22 0.59
C SER A 77 11.73 -2.55 -0.53
N GLY A 78 12.24 -1.35 -0.26
CA GLY A 78 13.05 -0.62 -1.21
C GLY A 78 13.27 0.84 -0.83
N TYR A 79 13.52 1.67 -1.84
CA TYR A 79 13.69 3.12 -1.67
C TYR A 79 13.12 3.88 -2.85
N PHE A 80 12.86 5.18 -2.63
CA PHE A 80 12.33 6.09 -3.63
C PHE A 80 12.63 7.55 -3.25
N SER A 81 12.47 8.47 -4.21
CA SER A 81 12.62 9.91 -3.99
C SER A 81 11.36 10.71 -4.32
N SER A 82 10.52 10.21 -5.24
CA SER A 82 9.26 10.85 -5.64
C SER A 82 8.10 9.87 -5.67
N SER A 83 8.30 8.71 -6.31
CA SER A 83 7.34 7.63 -6.34
C SER A 83 8.07 6.29 -6.42
N THR A 84 7.47 5.24 -5.86
CA THR A 84 7.89 3.88 -6.17
C THR A 84 7.36 3.46 -7.56
N PRO A 85 7.98 2.48 -8.23
CA PRO A 85 7.27 1.65 -9.20
C PRO A 85 6.05 1.00 -8.54
N ILE A 86 5.08 0.57 -9.35
CA ILE A 86 3.97 -0.26 -8.85
C ILE A 86 4.55 -1.58 -8.33
N LYS A 87 4.13 -1.98 -7.13
CA LYS A 87 4.47 -3.25 -6.49
C LYS A 87 3.21 -4.10 -6.39
N SER A 88 3.32 -5.37 -6.77
CA SER A 88 2.24 -6.34 -6.65
C SER A 88 2.47 -7.18 -5.41
N LEU A 89 1.63 -7.00 -4.39
CA LEU A 89 1.63 -7.79 -3.17
C LEU A 89 0.69 -8.98 -3.39
N ASN A 90 1.17 -10.20 -3.18
CA ASN A 90 0.34 -11.39 -3.31
C ASN A 90 -0.75 -11.42 -2.24
N ILE A 91 -1.91 -11.95 -2.60
CA ILE A 91 -2.99 -12.21 -1.66
C ILE A 91 -3.12 -13.72 -1.47
N HIS A 92 -2.80 -14.19 -0.28
CA HIS A 92 -2.91 -15.58 0.16
C HIS A 92 -4.30 -15.89 0.74
N ASP A 93 -4.48 -17.13 1.19
CA ASP A 93 -5.77 -17.65 1.64
C ASP A 93 -6.33 -16.85 2.81
N THR A 94 -7.54 -16.33 2.65
CA THR A 94 -8.28 -15.59 3.69
C THR A 94 -8.73 -16.52 4.82
N TRP A 95 -8.84 -16.00 6.05
CA TRP A 95 -9.19 -16.80 7.23
C TRP A 95 -10.53 -17.51 7.03
N HIS A 96 -10.52 -18.84 7.08
CA HIS A 96 -11.71 -19.70 7.00
C HIS A 96 -12.65 -19.40 5.81
N GLY A 97 -12.11 -18.91 4.68
CA GLY A 97 -12.93 -18.55 3.52
C GLY A 97 -13.97 -17.47 3.86
N THR A 98 -13.62 -16.53 4.73
CA THR A 98 -14.43 -15.36 5.08
C THR A 98 -13.90 -14.10 4.41
N LYS A 99 -14.76 -13.07 4.29
CA LYS A 99 -14.31 -11.76 3.81
C LYS A 99 -13.33 -11.17 4.80
N GLU A 100 -12.22 -10.66 4.28
CA GLU A 100 -11.16 -10.02 5.05
C GLU A 100 -11.17 -8.51 4.80
N TYR A 101 -11.07 -7.73 5.88
CA TYR A 101 -10.87 -6.29 5.83
C TYR A 101 -9.42 -5.99 6.21
N THR A 102 -8.70 -5.31 5.34
CA THR A 102 -7.27 -5.02 5.51
C THR A 102 -6.91 -3.69 4.84
N PHE A 103 -5.63 -3.35 4.78
CA PHE A 103 -5.09 -2.14 4.12
C PHE A 103 -3.66 -2.43 3.67
N VAL A 104 -3.05 -1.59 2.85
CA VAL A 104 -1.59 -1.63 2.67
C VAL A 104 -0.96 -0.75 3.74
N HIS A 105 -0.08 -1.34 4.56
CA HIS A 105 0.71 -0.65 5.56
C HIS A 105 2.10 -0.36 5.01
N VAL A 106 2.59 0.87 5.19
CA VAL A 106 3.95 1.25 4.82
C VAL A 106 4.63 1.94 5.98
N GLN A 107 5.80 1.42 6.36
CA GLN A 107 6.74 2.13 7.21
C GLN A 107 7.80 2.78 6.33
N LEU A 108 8.07 4.06 6.57
CA LEU A 108 9.12 4.82 5.90
C LEU A 108 10.32 4.98 6.81
N PHE A 109 11.52 4.96 6.25
CA PHE A 109 12.77 5.10 6.99
C PHE A 109 13.72 6.10 6.33
N LYS A 110 14.56 6.72 7.15
CA LYS A 110 15.63 7.63 6.68
C LYS A 110 16.81 6.88 6.06
N ASN A 111 17.02 5.63 6.47
CA ASN A 111 18.23 4.88 6.18
C ASN A 111 17.93 3.48 5.62
N ALA A 112 18.93 2.90 4.93
CA ALA A 112 18.82 1.59 4.31
C ALA A 112 18.73 0.42 5.30
N ALA A 113 19.13 0.65 6.55
CA ALA A 113 19.06 -0.36 7.61
C ALA A 113 17.67 -0.48 8.24
N HIS A 114 16.73 0.41 7.88
CA HIS A 114 15.37 0.44 8.39
C HIS A 114 15.30 0.59 9.92
N THR A 115 16.23 1.35 10.49
CA THR A 115 16.31 1.59 11.94
C THR A 115 15.84 2.97 12.36
N GLU A 116 15.71 3.91 11.41
CA GLU A 116 15.30 5.28 11.67
C GLU A 116 13.95 5.58 11.03
N LEU A 117 12.87 5.38 11.79
CA LEU A 117 11.50 5.61 11.31
C LEU A 117 11.29 7.08 10.92
N ALA A 118 10.72 7.27 9.73
CA ALA A 118 10.43 8.55 9.10
C ALA A 118 8.93 8.88 9.07
N GLY A 119 8.08 7.86 9.12
CA GLY A 119 6.63 7.97 9.15
C GLY A 119 5.96 6.65 8.79
N GLU A 120 4.64 6.59 9.00
CA GLU A 120 3.82 5.45 8.64
C GLU A 120 2.68 5.92 7.72
N LEU A 121 2.36 5.11 6.72
CA LEU A 121 1.31 5.38 5.76
C LEU A 121 0.37 4.18 5.71
N PHE A 122 -0.91 4.50 5.51
CA PHE A 122 -1.95 3.51 5.30
C PHE A 122 -2.65 3.82 3.97
N SER A 123 -2.98 2.80 3.19
CA SER A 123 -3.95 2.96 2.10
C SER A 123 -5.35 3.19 2.67
N ALA A 124 -6.34 3.36 1.80
CA ALA A 124 -7.73 3.14 2.21
C ALA A 124 -7.96 1.65 2.58
N ASP A 125 -9.05 1.39 3.27
CA ASP A 125 -9.48 0.03 3.60
C ASP A 125 -9.74 -0.77 2.33
N LEU A 126 -9.34 -2.05 2.38
CA LEU A 126 -9.46 -3.03 1.33
C LEU A 126 -10.32 -4.19 1.81
N ILE A 127 -11.12 -4.72 0.90
CA ILE A 127 -11.94 -5.91 1.10
C ILE A 127 -11.38 -7.02 0.22
N LEU A 128 -10.98 -8.14 0.83
CA LEU A 128 -10.56 -9.33 0.13
C LEU A 128 -11.65 -10.39 0.26
N HIS A 129 -12.12 -10.91 -0.86
CA HIS A 129 -13.10 -12.00 -0.85
C HIS A 129 -12.44 -13.35 -0.53
N PRO A 130 -13.21 -14.28 0.04
CA PRO A 130 -12.78 -15.65 0.36
C PRO A 130 -12.05 -16.31 -0.80
N ARG A 131 -10.90 -16.96 -0.58
CA ARG A 131 -10.20 -17.74 -1.61
C ARG A 131 -9.69 -19.08 -1.08
#